data_AF-A0A359KJ03-F1
#
_entry.id   AF-A0A359KJ03-F1
#
_cell.length_a   1.000
_cell.length_b   1.000
_cell.length_c   1.000
_cell.angle_alpha   90.00
_cell.angle_beta   90.00
_cell.angle_gamma   90.00
#
_symmetry.space_group_name_H-M   'P 1'
#
loop_
_entity.id
_entity.type
_entity.pdbx_description
1 polymer ?
#
loop_
_entity_poly.entity_id
_entity_poly.type
_entity_poly.pdbx_seq_one_letter_code
_entity_poly.pdbx_strand_id
1 'polypeptide(L)'
;MQRMEQAAGGEDLEGLLQAIEKSALRLYAQHGLPTVAGHYRSRGPDEAWVALGAQLSAAERWTMIHESADGEWRYATLEAIGARSENAEVRQASAILCACSGLRQRMSSHPSIAQDLADSIRLGAAWRAFETAATPLEASFPSDAFNRVETVEAGLTHTGAAGATASSAETSKSLHSRLFSTRSD
;
A
#
# COMPACT_ATOMS: atom_id res chain seq x y z
N MET A 1 -33.52 3.05 27.79
CA MET A 1 -33.34 3.45 26.38
C MET A 1 -31.88 3.35 25.92
N GLN A 2 -30.88 3.83 26.68
CA GLN A 2 -29.45 3.83 26.31
C GLN A 2 -28.82 2.51 25.79
N ARG A 3 -29.27 1.34 26.22
CA ARG A 3 -28.68 0.05 25.80
C ARG A 3 -29.01 -0.34 24.36
N MET A 4 -30.11 0.17 23.81
CA MET A 4 -30.55 -0.13 22.43
C MET A 4 -29.87 0.80 21.41
N GLU A 5 -29.61 2.06 21.76
CA GLU A 5 -28.84 2.99 20.92
C GLU A 5 -27.38 2.56 20.77
N GLN A 6 -26.77 2.00 21.81
CA GLN A 6 -25.42 1.44 21.72
C GLN A 6 -25.33 0.20 20.81
N ALA A 7 -26.37 -0.63 20.77
CA ALA A 7 -26.41 -1.79 19.88
C ALA A 7 -26.50 -1.35 18.41
N ALA A 8 -27.37 -0.38 18.12
CA ALA A 8 -27.52 0.17 16.76
C ALA A 8 -26.24 0.85 16.25
N GLY A 9 -25.53 1.59 17.10
CA GLY A 9 -24.24 2.20 16.74
C GLY A 9 -23.11 1.18 16.52
N GLY A 10 -23.14 0.05 17.25
CA GLY A 10 -22.18 -1.05 17.06
C GLY A 10 -22.42 -1.85 15.77
N GLU A 11 -23.68 -2.06 15.41
CA GLU A 11 -24.07 -2.74 14.16
C GLU A 11 -23.70 -1.92 12.91
N ASP A 12 -23.88 -0.59 12.96
CA ASP A 12 -23.47 0.32 11.88
C ASP A 12 -21.94 0.37 11.71
N LEU A 13 -21.20 0.42 12.83
CA LEU A 13 -19.73 0.38 12.81
C LEU A 13 -19.19 -0.95 12.28
N GLU A 14 -19.76 -2.09 12.70
CA GLU A 14 -19.33 -3.40 12.19
C GLU A 14 -19.62 -3.53 10.68
N GLY A 15 -20.74 -3.02 10.20
CA GLY A 15 -21.05 -2.96 8.76
C GLY A 15 -20.02 -2.13 7.97
N LEU A 16 -19.60 -0.98 8.50
CA LEU A 16 -18.54 -0.16 7.90
C LEU A 16 -17.18 -0.89 7.88
N LEU A 17 -16.80 -1.54 8.97
CA LEU A 17 -15.55 -2.32 9.03
C LEU A 17 -15.54 -3.46 8.01
N GLN A 18 -16.65 -4.16 7.84
CA GLN A 18 -16.77 -5.22 6.83
C GLN A 18 -16.65 -4.68 5.41
N ALA A 19 -17.22 -3.50 5.11
CA ALA A 19 -17.11 -2.89 3.79
C ALA A 19 -15.66 -2.48 3.46
N ILE A 20 -14.96 -1.90 4.44
CA ILE A 20 -13.55 -1.50 4.33
C ILE A 20 -12.66 -2.75 4.16
N GLU A 21 -12.85 -3.77 4.99
CA GLU A 21 -12.11 -5.02 4.91
C GLU A 21 -12.32 -5.72 3.57
N LYS A 22 -13.56 -5.81 3.08
CA LYS A 22 -13.86 -6.38 1.76
C LYS A 22 -13.13 -5.66 0.64
N SER A 23 -12.91 -4.35 0.76
CA SER A 23 -12.16 -3.56 -0.22
C SER A 23 -10.65 -3.86 -0.15
N ALA A 24 -10.08 -3.98 1.05
CA ALA A 24 -8.69 -4.38 1.24
C ALA A 24 -8.44 -5.83 0.77
N LEU A 25 -9.36 -6.76 1.02
CA LEU A 25 -9.26 -8.15 0.56
C LEU A 25 -9.35 -8.28 -0.97
N ARG A 26 -10.08 -7.38 -1.64
CA ARG A 26 -10.06 -7.31 -3.12
C ARG A 26 -8.69 -6.92 -3.65
N LEU A 27 -7.98 -6.00 -3.01
CA LEU A 27 -6.60 -5.66 -3.38
C LEU A 27 -5.68 -6.88 -3.17
N TYR A 28 -5.82 -7.60 -2.06
CA TYR A 28 -5.09 -8.85 -1.84
C TYR A 28 -5.35 -9.87 -2.96
N ALA A 29 -6.60 -10.08 -3.34
CA ALA A 29 -6.96 -10.99 -4.44
C ALA A 29 -6.33 -10.58 -5.78
N GLN A 30 -6.31 -9.27 -6.09
CA GLN A 30 -5.69 -8.74 -7.31
C GLN A 30 -4.17 -8.99 -7.36
N HIS A 31 -3.53 -9.06 -6.19
CA HIS A 31 -2.10 -9.35 -6.06
C HIS A 31 -1.80 -10.83 -5.75
N GLY A 32 -2.79 -11.73 -5.88
CA GLY A 32 -2.60 -13.17 -5.64
C GLY A 32 -2.34 -13.55 -4.19
N LEU A 33 -2.68 -12.68 -3.24
CA LEU A 33 -2.53 -12.94 -1.81
C LEU A 33 -3.75 -13.67 -1.24
N PRO A 34 -3.60 -14.39 -0.11
CA PRO A 34 -4.72 -15.04 0.56
C PRO A 34 -5.79 -14.03 0.97
N THR A 35 -7.04 -14.49 1.01
CA THR A 35 -8.22 -13.67 1.39
C THR A 35 -9.05 -14.29 2.51
N VAL A 36 -8.63 -15.44 3.03
CA VAL A 36 -9.33 -16.17 4.08
C VAL A 36 -8.69 -15.83 5.43
N ALA A 37 -9.50 -15.61 6.46
CA ALA A 37 -8.97 -15.33 7.79
C ALA A 37 -8.15 -16.51 8.32
N GLY A 38 -6.98 -16.21 8.88
CA GLY A 38 -6.14 -17.22 9.52
C GLY A 38 -4.67 -16.89 9.54
N HIS A 39 -3.88 -17.91 9.85
CA HIS A 39 -2.43 -17.86 9.92
C HIS A 39 -1.80 -18.49 8.69
N TYR A 40 -0.68 -17.93 8.27
CA TYR A 40 0.01 -18.30 7.04
C TYR A 40 1.51 -18.41 7.25
N ARG A 41 2.15 -19.24 6.42
CA ARG A 41 3.61 -19.32 6.28
C ARG A 41 4.07 -19.21 4.84
N SER A 42 5.27 -18.70 4.62
CA SER A 42 5.95 -18.70 3.33
C SER A 42 7.45 -18.93 3.50
N ARG A 43 8.10 -19.52 2.49
CA ARG A 43 9.56 -19.77 2.48
C ARG A 43 10.41 -18.58 2.05
N GLY A 44 9.79 -17.49 1.60
CA GLY A 44 10.53 -16.38 1.01
C GLY A 44 9.63 -15.26 0.47
N PRO A 45 10.21 -14.17 -0.04
CA PRO A 45 9.45 -13.09 -0.66
C PRO A 45 8.70 -13.52 -1.92
N ASP A 46 9.25 -14.47 -2.68
CA ASP A 46 8.70 -14.94 -3.96
C ASP A 46 7.88 -16.24 -3.83
N GLU A 47 7.77 -16.77 -2.61
CA GLU A 47 7.09 -18.03 -2.34
C GLU A 47 5.65 -17.78 -1.86
N ALA A 48 4.73 -18.62 -2.34
CA ALA A 48 3.32 -18.49 -2.02
C ALA A 48 3.04 -18.72 -0.52
N TRP A 49 2.06 -17.99 0.01
CA TRP A 49 1.60 -18.17 1.38
C TRP A 49 0.75 -19.44 1.50
N VAL A 50 1.11 -20.30 2.44
CA VAL A 50 0.41 -21.54 2.76
C VAL A 50 -0.37 -21.36 4.06
N ALA A 51 -1.65 -21.73 4.05
CA ALA A 51 -2.52 -21.65 5.21
C ALA A 51 -2.11 -22.66 6.29
N LEU A 52 -2.13 -22.21 7.54
CA LEU A 52 -1.89 -23.03 8.74
C LEU A 52 -3.18 -23.29 9.52
N GLY A 53 -4.18 -22.42 9.37
CA GLY A 53 -5.47 -22.54 10.06
C GLY A 53 -5.93 -21.23 10.68
N ALA A 54 -7.18 -21.18 11.14
CA ALA A 54 -7.80 -20.00 11.72
C ALA A 54 -7.29 -19.65 13.12
N GLN A 55 -6.79 -20.66 13.85
CA GLN A 55 -6.24 -20.53 15.20
C GLN A 55 -5.03 -21.45 15.32
N LEU A 56 -3.99 -20.99 15.99
CA LEU A 56 -2.81 -21.78 16.30
C LEU A 56 -2.74 -22.05 17.81
N SER A 57 -2.59 -23.31 18.17
CA SER A 57 -2.28 -23.70 19.55
C SER A 57 -0.96 -23.07 20.00
N ALA A 58 -0.75 -23.01 21.33
CA ALA A 58 0.50 -22.51 21.88
C ALA A 58 1.70 -23.37 21.41
N ALA A 59 1.52 -24.69 21.33
CA ALA A 59 2.55 -25.62 20.88
C ALA A 59 2.96 -25.37 19.41
N GLU A 60 1.98 -25.20 18.51
CA GLU A 60 2.27 -24.90 17.10
C GLU A 60 3.02 -23.56 16.95
N ARG A 61 2.62 -22.53 17.72
CA ARG A 61 3.33 -21.25 17.75
C ARG A 61 4.79 -21.40 18.22
N TRP A 62 5.02 -22.24 19.22
CA TRP A 62 6.39 -22.52 19.70
C TRP A 62 7.24 -23.22 18.64
N THR A 63 6.68 -24.21 17.92
CA THR A 63 7.37 -24.88 16.81
C THR A 63 7.75 -23.87 15.71
N MET A 64 6.84 -22.97 15.35
CA MET A 64 7.09 -21.95 14.33
C MET A 64 8.23 -20.99 14.69
N ILE A 65 8.35 -20.59 15.96
CA ILE A 65 9.45 -19.75 16.42
C ILE A 65 10.80 -20.44 16.16
N HIS A 66 10.89 -21.74 16.48
CA HIS A 66 12.10 -22.51 16.21
C HIS A 66 12.40 -22.63 14.72
N GLU A 67 11.41 -22.96 13.88
CA GLU A 67 11.59 -23.08 12.42
C GLU A 67 11.94 -21.75 11.73
N SER A 68 11.49 -20.61 12.28
CA SER A 68 11.84 -19.28 11.76
C SER A 68 13.26 -18.84 12.11
N ALA A 69 13.86 -19.40 13.16
CA ALA A 69 15.20 -19.02 13.62
C ALA A 69 16.28 -19.40 12.60
N ASP A 70 16.03 -20.44 11.81
CA ASP A 70 16.90 -20.88 10.72
C ASP A 70 16.76 -19.99 9.45
N GLY A 71 15.86 -18.98 9.49
CA GLY A 71 15.66 -18.01 8.42
C GLY A 71 14.86 -18.53 7.22
N GLU A 72 14.48 -19.81 7.21
CA GLU A 72 13.75 -20.43 6.09
C GLU A 72 12.27 -20.05 6.04
N TRP A 73 11.66 -19.63 7.15
CA TRP A 73 10.21 -19.47 7.24
C TRP A 73 9.78 -18.09 7.73
N ARG A 74 8.84 -17.51 6.98
CA ARG A 74 8.11 -16.29 7.32
C ARG A 74 6.72 -16.66 7.80
N TYR A 75 6.29 -16.04 8.89
CA TYR A 75 4.98 -16.25 9.48
C TYR A 75 4.21 -14.94 9.59
N ALA A 76 2.90 -14.98 9.30
CA ALA A 76 2.01 -13.83 9.42
C ALA A 76 0.54 -14.27 9.63
N THR A 77 -0.27 -13.42 10.23
CA THR A 77 -1.73 -13.48 10.09
C THR A 77 -2.12 -12.93 8.71
N LEU A 78 -3.34 -13.23 8.24
CA LEU A 78 -3.89 -12.66 7.01
C LEU A 78 -3.59 -11.15 6.90
N GLU A 79 -3.92 -10.39 7.93
CA GLU A 79 -3.82 -8.93 7.96
C GLU A 79 -2.37 -8.43 7.82
N ALA A 80 -1.40 -9.22 8.28
CA ALA A 80 0.00 -8.84 8.36
C ALA A 80 0.85 -9.32 7.16
N ILE A 81 0.28 -10.11 6.24
CA ILE A 81 1.00 -10.64 5.06
C ILE A 81 1.63 -9.50 4.23
N GLY A 82 0.86 -8.46 3.95
CA GLY A 82 1.27 -7.38 3.06
C GLY A 82 2.21 -6.34 3.68
N ALA A 83 2.48 -6.40 4.99
CA ALA A 83 3.19 -5.34 5.72
C ALA A 83 4.60 -5.05 5.18
N ARG A 84 5.27 -6.07 4.63
CA ARG A 84 6.62 -5.99 4.04
C ARG A 84 6.64 -6.18 2.53
N SER A 85 5.51 -6.01 1.85
CA SER A 85 5.46 -6.08 0.38
C SER A 85 6.19 -4.90 -0.24
N GLU A 86 6.80 -5.09 -1.41
CA GLU A 86 7.36 -4.01 -2.22
C GLU A 86 6.26 -3.13 -2.85
N ASN A 87 5.07 -3.69 -3.07
CA ASN A 87 3.92 -2.97 -3.59
C ASN A 87 3.28 -2.08 -2.50
N ALA A 88 3.14 -0.79 -2.79
CA ALA A 88 2.59 0.19 -1.86
C ALA A 88 1.10 -0.03 -1.53
N GLU A 89 0.29 -0.44 -2.51
CA GLU A 89 -1.14 -0.73 -2.34
C GLU A 89 -1.33 -1.95 -1.44
N VAL A 90 -0.50 -2.99 -1.60
CA VAL A 90 -0.50 -4.17 -0.72
C VAL A 90 -0.15 -3.80 0.73
N ARG A 91 0.85 -2.92 0.93
CA ARG A 91 1.18 -2.40 2.27
C ARG A 91 0.01 -1.62 2.87
N GLN A 92 -0.67 -0.80 2.08
CA GLN A 92 -1.83 -0.04 2.52
C GLN A 92 -3.01 -0.96 2.90
N ALA A 93 -3.29 -1.97 2.07
CA ALA A 93 -4.31 -2.97 2.36
C ALA A 93 -4.00 -3.72 3.67
N SER A 94 -2.73 -4.11 3.89
CA SER A 94 -2.29 -4.70 5.16
C SER A 94 -2.52 -3.80 6.37
N ALA A 95 -2.21 -2.50 6.25
CA ALA A 95 -2.43 -1.54 7.32
C ALA A 95 -3.92 -1.40 7.67
N ILE A 96 -4.80 -1.37 6.64
CA ILE A 96 -6.26 -1.32 6.81
C ILE A 96 -6.77 -2.57 7.52
N LEU A 97 -6.35 -3.76 7.09
CA LEU A 97 -6.76 -5.02 7.70
C LEU A 97 -6.31 -5.10 9.17
N CYS A 98 -5.05 -4.73 9.46
CA CYS A 98 -4.55 -4.67 10.83
C CYS A 98 -5.35 -3.70 11.70
N ALA A 99 -5.73 -2.54 11.16
CA ALA A 99 -6.53 -1.54 11.88
C ALA A 99 -7.95 -2.05 12.18
N CYS A 100 -8.61 -2.71 11.22
CA CYS A 100 -9.92 -3.32 11.42
C CYS A 100 -9.89 -4.42 12.47
N SER A 101 -8.90 -5.32 12.39
CA SER A 101 -8.69 -6.40 13.36
C SER A 101 -8.43 -5.86 14.76
N GLY A 102 -7.55 -4.86 14.89
CA GLY A 102 -7.28 -4.19 16.16
C GLY A 102 -8.51 -3.49 16.76
N LEU A 103 -9.34 -2.84 15.94
CA LEU A 103 -10.56 -2.19 16.41
C LEU A 103 -11.59 -3.21 16.90
N ARG A 104 -11.82 -4.30 16.17
CA ARG A 104 -12.70 -5.38 16.64
C ARG A 104 -12.20 -6.02 17.93
N GLN A 105 -10.88 -6.26 18.04
CA GLN A 105 -10.30 -6.78 19.26
C GLN A 105 -10.55 -5.84 20.45
N ARG A 106 -10.40 -4.52 20.26
CA ARG A 106 -10.68 -3.53 21.31
C ARG A 106 -12.16 -3.38 21.61
N MET A 107 -13.05 -3.51 20.65
CA MET A 107 -14.50 -3.55 20.90
C MET A 107 -14.92 -4.78 21.70
N SER A 108 -14.23 -5.91 21.49
CA SER A 108 -14.44 -7.14 22.26
C SER A 108 -13.75 -7.13 23.64
N SER A 109 -12.81 -6.21 23.85
CA SER A 109 -12.10 -5.97 25.12
C SER A 109 -12.72 -4.72 25.80
N HIS A 110 -12.47 -4.45 27.08
CA HIS A 110 -12.98 -3.21 27.66
C HIS A 110 -12.27 -1.99 27.00
N PRO A 111 -13.00 -1.05 26.37
CA PRO A 111 -12.38 0.00 25.55
C PRO A 111 -11.56 0.98 26.39
N SER A 112 -10.36 1.29 25.91
CA SER A 112 -9.56 2.42 26.37
C SER A 112 -9.87 3.61 25.49
N ILE A 113 -10.58 4.61 26.04
CA ILE A 113 -10.99 5.85 25.35
C ILE A 113 -9.84 6.53 24.58
N ALA A 114 -8.60 6.45 25.09
CA ALA A 114 -7.44 7.06 24.46
C ALA A 114 -7.01 6.34 23.17
N GLN A 115 -7.13 5.01 23.14
CA GLN A 115 -6.72 4.21 21.99
C GLN A 115 -7.76 4.27 20.86
N ASP A 116 -9.05 4.27 21.22
CA ASP A 116 -10.13 4.38 20.23
C ASP A 116 -10.13 5.73 19.53
N LEU A 117 -9.79 6.81 20.24
CA LEU A 117 -9.58 8.13 19.64
C LEU A 117 -8.40 8.12 18.65
N ALA A 118 -7.26 7.53 19.03
CA ALA A 118 -6.09 7.45 18.17
C ALA A 118 -6.36 6.65 16.88
N ASP A 119 -7.13 5.56 16.99
CA ASP A 119 -7.46 4.72 15.84
C ASP A 119 -8.55 5.34 14.95
N SER A 120 -9.52 6.06 15.53
CA SER A 120 -10.48 6.85 14.77
C SER A 120 -9.80 7.95 13.94
N ILE A 121 -8.78 8.61 14.51
CA ILE A 121 -7.96 9.61 13.81
C ILE A 121 -7.17 8.95 12.66
N ARG A 122 -6.52 7.81 12.93
CA ARG A 122 -5.76 7.06 11.92
C ARG A 122 -6.64 6.59 10.77
N LEU A 123 -7.84 6.11 11.09
CA LEU A 123 -8.81 5.64 10.10
C LEU A 123 -9.30 6.80 9.21
N GLY A 124 -9.65 7.94 9.80
CA GLY A 124 -10.06 9.12 9.04
C GLY A 124 -8.93 9.72 8.18
N ALA A 125 -7.66 9.55 8.59
CA ALA A 125 -6.51 9.94 7.78
C ALA A 125 -6.27 8.96 6.61
N ALA A 126 -6.35 7.66 6.87
CA ALA A 126 -6.22 6.63 5.85
C ALA A 126 -7.33 6.71 4.78
N TRP A 127 -8.56 7.00 5.19
CA TRP A 127 -9.69 7.18 4.29
C TRP A 127 -9.50 8.37 3.33
N ARG A 128 -9.07 9.52 3.84
CA ARG A 128 -8.81 10.71 2.99
C ARG A 128 -7.66 10.49 2.01
N ALA A 129 -6.63 9.77 2.42
CA ALA A 129 -5.54 9.40 1.51
C ALA A 129 -6.03 8.48 0.39
N PHE A 130 -6.96 7.56 0.69
CA PHE A 130 -7.61 6.70 -0.30
C PHE A 130 -8.49 7.50 -1.28
N GLU A 131 -9.34 8.41 -0.81
CA GLU A 131 -10.16 9.28 -1.69
C GLU A 131 -9.31 10.17 -2.61
N THR A 132 -8.21 10.69 -2.08
CA THR A 132 -7.28 11.53 -2.87
C THR A 132 -6.58 10.71 -3.95
N ALA A 133 -6.19 9.47 -3.66
CA ALA A 133 -5.60 8.56 -4.65
C ALA A 133 -6.63 7.99 -5.64
N ALA A 134 -7.90 7.87 -5.23
CA ALA A 134 -9.02 7.41 -6.04
C ALA A 134 -9.58 8.50 -6.97
N THR A 135 -9.14 9.75 -6.81
CA THR A 135 -9.43 10.83 -7.76
C THR A 135 -8.35 10.79 -8.84
N PRO A 136 -8.64 10.31 -10.07
CA PRO A 136 -7.69 10.46 -11.16
C PRO A 136 -7.46 11.96 -11.38
N LEU A 137 -6.24 12.31 -11.79
CA LEU A 137 -5.88 13.62 -12.34
C LEU A 137 -6.74 13.96 -13.57
N GLU A 138 -8.02 14.27 -13.37
CA GLU A 138 -8.90 14.90 -14.35
C GLU A 138 -8.74 16.43 -14.24
N ALA A 139 -7.49 16.86 -14.19
CA ALA A 139 -7.06 18.23 -14.45
C ALA A 139 -5.91 18.21 -15.47
N SER A 140 -6.06 17.39 -16.51
CA SER A 140 -5.45 17.72 -17.80
C SER A 140 -6.28 18.86 -18.38
N PHE A 141 -5.95 20.07 -17.99
CA PHE A 141 -6.37 21.24 -18.75
C PHE A 141 -5.84 21.07 -20.17
N PRO A 142 -6.68 21.08 -21.22
CA PRO A 142 -6.17 21.16 -22.57
C PRO A 142 -5.39 22.47 -22.69
N SER A 143 -4.10 22.32 -23.00
CA SER A 143 -3.26 23.38 -23.52
C SER A 143 -3.76 23.74 -24.93
N ASP A 144 -4.92 24.38 -25.01
CA ASP A 144 -5.31 25.22 -26.15
C ASP A 144 -5.12 26.67 -25.74
N ALA A 145 -3.87 26.96 -25.38
CA ALA A 145 -3.34 28.29 -25.53
C ALA A 145 -3.02 28.45 -27.03
N PHE A 146 -3.56 29.52 -27.61
CA PHE A 146 -3.10 30.14 -28.86
C PHE A 146 -3.37 29.40 -30.19
N ASN A 147 -4.63 29.36 -30.63
CA ASN A 147 -4.88 29.66 -32.04
C ASN A 147 -6.26 30.28 -32.30
N ARG A 148 -6.34 31.59 -32.07
CA ARG A 148 -7.21 32.48 -32.84
C ARG A 148 -6.49 33.81 -33.00
N VAL A 149 -5.47 33.81 -33.86
CA VAL A 149 -4.94 35.06 -34.43
C VAL A 149 -6.00 35.58 -35.38
N GLU A 150 -6.67 36.65 -34.98
CA GLU A 150 -7.42 37.49 -35.89
C GLU A 150 -6.47 38.00 -36.97
N THR A 151 -6.86 37.75 -38.22
CA THR A 151 -6.30 38.37 -39.41
C THR A 151 -6.47 39.89 -39.33
N VAL A 152 -5.36 40.62 -39.15
CA VAL A 152 -5.25 41.99 -39.65
C VAL A 152 -3.88 42.17 -40.30
N GLU A 153 -3.94 42.33 -41.62
CA GLU A 153 -2.91 42.80 -42.53
C GLU A 153 -2.21 44.08 -42.05
N ALA A 154 -0.88 44.10 -42.06
CA ALA A 154 -0.09 45.17 -42.69
C ALA A 154 1.43 45.00 -42.44
N GLY A 155 2.19 44.86 -43.53
CA GLY A 155 3.36 45.72 -43.76
C GLY A 155 4.75 45.27 -43.29
N LEU A 156 5.52 44.78 -44.28
CA LEU A 156 6.89 45.20 -44.62
C LEU A 156 8.12 44.71 -43.79
N THR A 157 8.91 43.84 -44.46
CA THR A 157 10.40 43.80 -44.59
C THR A 157 11.26 43.73 -43.32
N HIS A 158 12.26 42.85 -43.17
CA HIS A 158 13.45 42.73 -44.03
C HIS A 158 14.30 41.50 -43.56
N THR A 159 14.86 40.77 -44.54
CA THR A 159 16.13 40.00 -44.61
C THR A 159 16.95 39.54 -43.38
N GLY A 160 17.47 38.30 -43.47
CA GLY A 160 18.78 37.86 -42.93
C GLY A 160 18.70 36.51 -42.22
N ALA A 161 18.97 35.35 -42.83
CA ALA A 161 20.25 34.75 -43.27
C ALA A 161 21.05 34.02 -42.17
N ALA A 162 21.50 32.80 -42.53
CA ALA A 162 22.45 31.88 -41.86
C ALA A 162 21.93 31.18 -40.59
N GLY A 163 22.20 29.90 -40.30
CA GLY A 163 23.02 28.81 -40.86
C GLY A 163 22.94 27.67 -39.81
N ALA A 164 22.76 26.40 -40.20
CA ALA A 164 23.78 25.34 -40.13
C ALA A 164 24.46 25.24 -38.74
N THR A 165 24.50 24.15 -37.97
CA THR A 165 24.70 22.70 -38.18
C THR A 165 24.47 21.98 -36.82
N ALA A 166 24.00 20.73 -36.76
CA ALA A 166 24.75 19.50 -36.40
C ALA A 166 25.64 19.61 -35.13
N SER A 167 25.86 18.63 -34.24
CA SER A 167 25.84 17.16 -34.29
C SER A 167 26.29 16.65 -32.90
N SER A 168 26.05 15.35 -32.64
CA SER A 168 26.79 14.46 -31.72
C SER A 168 26.60 14.67 -30.21
N ALA A 169 26.00 13.74 -29.47
CA ALA A 169 26.38 12.34 -29.21
C ALA A 169 27.72 12.23 -28.48
N GLU A 170 27.65 11.94 -27.17
CA GLU A 170 28.77 11.41 -26.42
C GLU A 170 28.31 10.22 -25.59
N THR A 171 29.16 9.20 -25.63
CA THR A 171 28.92 7.80 -25.29
C THR A 171 29.84 7.42 -24.14
N SER A 172 29.42 6.41 -23.37
CA SER A 172 30.26 5.44 -22.64
C SER A 172 30.65 5.67 -21.17
N LYS A 173 30.15 4.72 -20.37
CA LYS A 173 30.87 3.74 -19.52
C LYS A 173 31.90 4.25 -18.51
N SER A 174 31.69 3.88 -17.24
CA SER A 174 32.73 3.17 -16.49
C SER A 174 32.14 2.39 -15.31
N LEU A 175 32.20 1.06 -15.43
CA LEU A 175 32.20 0.11 -14.33
C LEU A 175 33.53 0.26 -13.58
N HIS A 176 33.50 0.29 -12.24
CA HIS A 176 34.65 -0.09 -11.44
C HIS A 176 34.22 -0.84 -10.17
N SER A 177 34.49 -2.13 -10.20
CA SER A 177 34.69 -3.06 -9.08
C SER A 177 35.92 -2.70 -8.26
N ARG A 178 35.87 -2.85 -6.93
CA ARG A 178 36.97 -3.32 -6.03
C ARG A 178 36.29 -3.94 -4.80
N LEU A 179 36.28 -5.27 -4.61
CA LEU A 179 37.35 -6.10 -4.05
C LEU A 179 38.02 -5.46 -2.82
N PHE A 180 37.74 -5.98 -1.62
CA PHE A 180 38.81 -6.32 -0.68
C PHE A 180 38.35 -7.46 0.24
N SER A 181 39.11 -8.55 0.14
CA SER A 181 39.06 -9.74 0.99
C SER A 181 40.15 -9.62 2.08
N THR A 182 40.35 -10.69 2.84
CA THR A 182 41.31 -10.91 3.95
C THR A 182 40.79 -10.47 5.33
N ARG A 183 40.91 -11.25 6.42
CA ARG A 183 41.75 -12.43 6.72
C ARG A 183 41.27 -13.12 8.02
N SER A 184 41.67 -14.39 8.18
CA SER A 184 41.86 -15.23 9.40
C SER A 184 42.19 -14.48 10.69
N ASP A 185 41.90 -14.97 11.90
CA ASP A 185 42.07 -16.34 12.46
C ASP A 185 40.85 -16.86 13.25
#